data_AF-A0A2N0L525-F1
#
_entry.id   AF-A0A2N0L525-F1
#
_cell.length_a   1.000
_cell.length_b   1.000
_cell.length_c   1.000
_cell.angle_alpha   90.00
_cell.angle_beta   90.00
_cell.angle_gamma   90.00
#
_symmetry.space_group_name_H-M   'P 1'
#
loop_
_entity.id
_entity.type
_entity.pdbx_description
1 polymer ?
#
loop_
_entity_poly.entity_id
_entity_poly.type
_entity_poly.pdbx_seq_one_letter_code
_entity_poly.pdbx_strand_id
1 'polypeptide(L)'
;MRFLNENDSNFVRDRFEKELVEDVTVTLFTQPDLKGLIVPGRDCETCQPTEQLLREVSDLSERVILQTVNHREDREASELANVERIPTILISKGEESNVRYLGIPAGTEFPVLLEAIVNVSSGAPNLNEETLEFLKDLENELTIKVFVTPN
;
A
#
# COMPACT_ATOMS: atom_id res chain seq x y z
N MET A 1 10.20 -15.61 6.14
CA MET A 1 9.04 -16.53 6.30
C MET A 1 8.05 -16.14 5.23
N ARG A 2 7.83 -16.94 4.18
CA ARG A 2 7.06 -16.48 3.01
C ARG A 2 5.59 -16.20 3.38
N PHE A 3 5.05 -15.06 2.95
CA PHE A 3 3.64 -14.71 3.17
C PHE A 3 2.73 -15.42 2.17
N LEU A 4 3.12 -15.45 0.91
CA LEU A 4 2.34 -16.03 -0.18
C LEU A 4 2.84 -17.44 -0.49
N ASN A 5 1.94 -18.42 -0.40
CA ASN A 5 2.21 -19.74 -0.96
C ASN A 5 2.12 -19.70 -2.50
N GLU A 6 2.43 -20.81 -3.17
CA GLU A 6 2.42 -20.86 -4.65
C GLU A 6 1.03 -20.64 -5.26
N ASN A 7 -0.03 -21.15 -4.62
CA ASN A 7 -1.40 -20.97 -5.11
C ASN A 7 -1.81 -19.50 -5.02
N ASP A 8 -1.54 -18.85 -3.89
CA ASP A 8 -1.83 -17.43 -3.69
C ASP A 8 -1.02 -16.58 -4.68
N SER A 9 0.25 -16.90 -4.86
CA SER A 9 1.12 -16.22 -5.83
C SER A 9 0.59 -16.33 -7.26
N ASN A 10 0.08 -17.51 -7.65
CA ASN A 10 -0.49 -17.73 -8.98
C ASN A 10 -1.82 -16.98 -9.15
N PHE A 11 -2.66 -16.95 -8.12
CA PHE A 11 -3.90 -16.18 -8.14
C PHE A 11 -3.62 -14.67 -8.30
N VAL A 12 -2.69 -14.13 -7.52
CA VAL A 12 -2.31 -12.71 -7.60
C VAL A 12 -1.72 -12.38 -8.96
N ARG A 13 -0.87 -13.26 -9.53
CA ARG A 13 -0.30 -13.06 -10.88
C ARG A 13 -1.38 -13.01 -11.95
N ASP A 14 -2.29 -13.99 -11.97
CA ASP A 14 -3.39 -14.05 -12.94
C ASP A 14 -4.31 -12.82 -12.82
N ARG A 15 -4.57 -12.39 -11.59
CA ARG A 15 -5.33 -11.18 -11.32
C ARG A 15 -4.62 -9.94 -11.87
N PHE A 16 -3.35 -9.76 -11.55
CA PHE A 16 -2.58 -8.60 -11.99
C PHE A 16 -2.43 -8.53 -13.51
N GLU A 17 -2.27 -9.67 -14.18
CA GLU A 17 -2.20 -9.74 -15.64
C GLU A 17 -3.50 -9.28 -16.32
N LYS A 18 -4.65 -9.56 -15.69
CA LYS A 18 -5.97 -9.22 -16.24
C LYS A 18 -6.46 -7.83 -15.88
N GLU A 19 -6.11 -7.35 -14.69
CA GLU A 19 -6.78 -6.20 -14.07
C GLU A 19 -5.88 -4.95 -13.95
N LEU A 20 -4.54 -5.07 -14.02
CA LEU A 20 -3.67 -3.89 -14.00
C LEU A 20 -3.66 -3.18 -15.35
N VAL A 21 -4.04 -1.91 -15.36
CA VAL A 21 -4.14 -1.06 -16.55
C VAL A 21 -2.89 -0.21 -16.75
N GLU A 22 -2.41 0.43 -15.70
CA GLU A 22 -1.21 1.28 -15.67
C GLU A 22 -0.24 0.85 -14.56
N ASP A 23 0.98 1.35 -14.62
CA ASP A 23 1.99 1.11 -13.57
C ASP A 23 1.59 1.79 -12.25
N VAL A 24 1.79 1.06 -11.15
CA VAL A 24 1.47 1.52 -9.79
C VAL A 24 2.74 1.50 -8.96
N THR A 25 3.00 2.62 -8.29
CA THR A 25 4.06 2.70 -7.29
C THR A 25 3.49 2.44 -5.91
N VAL A 26 4.02 1.43 -5.23
CA VAL A 26 3.73 1.13 -3.83
C VAL A 26 4.91 1.64 -3.01
N THR A 27 4.73 2.76 -2.32
CA THR A 27 5.76 3.35 -1.46
C THR A 27 5.54 2.94 -0.02
N LEU A 28 6.46 2.15 0.53
CA LEU A 28 6.47 1.76 1.93
C LEU A 28 7.35 2.70 2.75
N PHE A 29 6.74 3.43 3.68
CA PHE A 29 7.43 4.11 4.76
C PHE A 29 7.59 3.14 5.92
N THR A 30 8.83 2.80 6.23
CA THR A 30 9.17 1.79 7.24
C THR A 30 10.43 2.21 7.98
N GLN A 31 10.94 1.34 8.84
CA GLN A 31 12.27 1.45 9.39
C GLN A 31 13.02 0.12 9.16
N PRO A 32 14.34 0.18 8.93
CA PRO A 32 15.12 -1.00 8.63
C PRO A 32 15.15 -1.98 9.81
N ASP A 33 15.28 -3.27 9.51
CA ASP A 33 15.63 -4.27 10.51
C ASP A 33 17.02 -3.93 11.06
N LEU A 34 17.10 -3.65 12.35
CA LEU A 34 18.37 -3.46 13.05
C LEU A 34 19.03 -4.82 13.41
N LYS A 35 18.65 -5.91 12.72
CA LYS A 35 19.20 -7.26 12.82
C LYS A 35 19.24 -7.77 14.27
N GLY A 36 18.14 -7.55 14.97
CA GLY A 36 17.98 -7.95 16.38
C GLY A 36 18.49 -6.95 17.41
N LEU A 37 18.99 -5.77 17.00
CA LEU A 37 19.28 -4.69 17.94
C LEU A 37 17.98 -3.97 18.33
N ILE A 38 17.52 -4.20 19.56
CA ILE A 38 16.37 -3.50 20.12
C ILE A 38 16.80 -2.10 20.55
N VAL A 39 16.21 -1.07 19.94
CA VAL A 39 16.44 0.33 20.30
C VAL A 39 15.15 0.88 20.92
N PRO A 40 15.14 1.26 22.21
CA PRO A 40 13.96 1.81 22.86
C PRO A 40 13.36 2.98 22.08
N GLY A 41 12.05 2.94 21.85
CA GLY A 41 11.33 3.98 21.09
C GLY A 41 11.51 3.87 19.57
N ARG A 42 12.13 2.79 19.09
CA ARG A 42 12.20 2.40 17.68
C ARG A 42 11.60 1.01 17.45
N ASP A 43 10.60 0.63 18.21
CA ASP A 43 9.93 -0.65 18.01
C ASP A 43 8.88 -0.52 16.92
N CYS A 44 8.98 -1.37 15.90
CA CYS A 44 7.96 -1.53 14.87
C CYS A 44 7.87 -3.00 14.48
N GLU A 45 7.01 -3.73 15.19
CA GLU A 45 6.88 -5.19 15.06
C GLU A 45 6.45 -5.61 13.64
N THR A 46 5.65 -4.78 12.97
CA THR A 46 5.06 -5.09 11.67
C THR A 46 5.81 -4.50 10.48
N CYS A 47 6.85 -3.68 10.70
CA CYS A 47 7.59 -3.02 9.62
C CYS A 47 8.27 -4.03 8.67
N GLN A 48 9.01 -4.98 9.24
CA GLN A 48 9.69 -6.03 8.47
C GLN A 48 8.72 -7.01 7.81
N PRO A 49 7.71 -7.54 8.53
CA PRO A 49 6.60 -8.28 7.92
C PRO A 49 5.94 -7.57 6.73
N THR A 50 5.66 -6.27 6.85
CA THR A 50 5.02 -5.48 5.78
C THR A 50 5.94 -5.35 4.56
N GLU A 51 7.21 -5.04 4.77
CA GLU A 51 8.19 -4.96 3.69
C GLU A 51 8.31 -6.29 2.94
N GLN A 52 8.36 -7.40 3.68
CA GLN A 52 8.44 -8.72 3.06
C GLN A 52 7.18 -9.04 2.25
N LEU A 53 5.99 -8.80 2.80
CA LEU A 53 4.72 -9.00 2.07
C LEU A 53 4.68 -8.18 0.78
N LEU A 54 5.04 -6.90 0.83
CA LEU A 54 5.02 -6.03 -0.34
C LEU A 54 6.05 -6.43 -1.39
N ARG A 55 7.24 -6.90 -0.99
CA ARG A 55 8.24 -7.46 -1.92
C ARG A 55 7.67 -8.69 -2.64
N GLU A 56 7.07 -9.61 -1.89
CA GLU A 56 6.45 -10.80 -2.48
C GLU A 56 5.31 -10.45 -3.45
N VAL A 57 4.56 -9.37 -3.21
CA VAL A 57 3.51 -8.89 -4.12
C VAL A 57 4.09 -8.20 -5.35
N SER A 58 5.08 -7.32 -5.20
CA SER A 58 5.71 -6.61 -6.32
C SER A 58 6.43 -7.56 -7.28
N ASP A 59 7.02 -8.64 -6.76
CA ASP A 59 7.72 -9.63 -7.58
C ASP A 59 6.77 -10.43 -8.50
N LEU A 60 5.44 -10.30 -8.34
CA LEU A 60 4.44 -11.00 -9.16
C LEU A 60 4.03 -10.22 -10.41
N SER A 61 4.40 -8.94 -10.55
CA SER A 61 4.10 -8.13 -11.73
C SER A 61 5.10 -6.99 -11.91
N GLU A 62 5.63 -6.83 -13.13
CA GLU A 62 6.52 -5.71 -13.48
C GLU A 62 5.84 -4.34 -13.36
N ARG A 63 4.50 -4.29 -13.36
CA ARG A 63 3.71 -3.05 -13.23
C ARG A 63 3.57 -2.57 -11.78
N VAL A 64 3.95 -3.38 -10.79
CA VAL A 64 3.87 -3.02 -9.37
C VAL A 64 5.27 -2.69 -8.87
N ILE A 65 5.56 -1.40 -8.79
CA ILE A 65 6.89 -0.89 -8.42
C ILE A 65 6.92 -0.65 -6.92
N LEU A 66 7.70 -1.42 -6.18
CA LEU A 66 7.92 -1.21 -4.76
C LEU A 66 9.05 -0.21 -4.52
N GLN A 67 8.74 0.86 -3.77
CA GLN A 67 9.71 1.78 -3.21
C GLN A 67 9.71 1.68 -1.69
N THR A 68 10.87 1.85 -1.06
CA THR A 68 11.00 1.81 0.40
C THR A 68 11.69 3.07 0.88
N VAL A 69 11.07 3.75 1.84
CA VAL A 69 11.55 5.00 2.45
C VAL A 69 11.80 4.73 3.92
N ASN A 70 12.99 5.09 4.41
CA ASN A 70 13.30 4.99 5.82
C ASN A 70 12.72 6.21 6.53
N HIS A 71 11.60 6.01 7.23
CA HIS A 71 10.88 7.09 7.89
C HIS A 71 11.73 7.95 8.85
N ARG A 72 12.79 7.36 9.42
CA ARG A 72 13.65 8.06 10.39
C ARG A 72 14.83 8.78 9.76
N GLU A 73 15.36 8.26 8.67
CA GLU A 73 16.51 8.83 7.96
C GLU A 73 16.06 9.81 6.88
N ASP A 74 15.00 9.45 6.14
CA ASP A 74 14.41 10.23 5.05
C ASP A 74 13.24 11.08 5.57
N ARG A 75 13.55 11.98 6.52
CA ARG A 75 12.54 12.81 7.18
C ARG A 75 11.81 13.73 6.20
N GLU A 76 12.53 14.33 5.26
CA GLU A 76 11.95 15.23 4.26
C GLU A 76 10.90 14.51 3.39
N ALA A 77 11.22 13.30 2.91
CA ALA A 77 10.29 12.48 2.15
C ALA A 77 9.05 12.10 2.98
N SER A 78 9.23 11.79 4.26
CA SER A 78 8.12 11.46 5.18
C SER A 78 7.22 12.66 5.48
N GLU A 79 7.82 13.83 5.69
CA GLU A 79 7.11 15.09 5.97
C GLU A 79 6.34 15.55 4.73
N LEU A 80 6.97 15.54 3.55
CA LEU A 80 6.31 15.87 2.27
C LEU A 80 5.12 14.93 1.99
N ALA A 81 5.27 13.66 2.35
CA ALA A 81 4.22 12.67 2.20
C ALA A 81 3.22 12.67 3.36
N ASN A 82 3.29 13.56 4.36
CA ASN A 82 2.42 13.57 5.55
C ASN A 82 2.33 12.20 6.26
N VAL A 83 3.47 11.52 6.42
CA VAL A 83 3.56 10.23 7.11
C VAL A 83 3.99 10.45 8.54
N GLU A 84 3.08 10.18 9.49
CA GLU A 84 3.34 10.31 10.94
C GLU A 84 3.55 8.97 11.64
N ARG A 85 3.14 7.86 11.01
CA ARG A 85 3.18 6.52 11.60
C ARG A 85 3.75 5.52 10.60
N ILE A 86 4.39 4.47 11.12
CA ILE A 86 4.92 3.37 10.33
C ILE A 86 4.41 2.01 10.85
N PRO A 87 4.29 1.00 9.99
CA PRO A 87 4.47 1.09 8.54
C PRO A 87 3.30 1.86 7.88
N THR A 88 3.60 2.67 6.87
CA THR A 88 2.59 3.32 6.02
C THR A 88 2.87 2.97 4.58
N ILE A 89 1.84 2.55 3.86
CA ILE A 89 1.88 2.20 2.45
C ILE A 89 1.13 3.29 1.70
N LEU A 90 1.78 3.94 0.75
CA LEU A 90 1.15 4.79 -0.25
C LEU A 90 1.04 4.00 -1.55
N ILE A 91 -0.12 4.06 -2.18
CA ILE A 91 -0.36 3.41 -3.48
C ILE A 91 -0.68 4.54 -4.46
N SER A 92 0.16 4.71 -5.47
CA SER A 92 0.08 5.82 -6.40
C SER A 92 0.15 5.40 -7.85
N LYS A 93 -0.52 6.20 -8.70
CA LYS A 93 -0.39 6.15 -10.15
C LYS A 93 0.15 7.50 -10.61
N GLY A 94 1.38 7.54 -11.11
CA GLY A 94 2.09 8.79 -11.35
C GLY A 94 2.18 9.63 -10.07
N GLU A 95 1.73 10.88 -10.12
CA GLU A 95 1.74 11.82 -8.99
C GLU A 95 0.55 11.66 -8.02
N GLU A 96 -0.48 10.87 -8.37
CA GLU A 96 -1.67 10.68 -7.54
C GLU A 96 -1.38 9.75 -6.36
N SER A 97 -1.35 10.27 -5.13
CA SER A 97 -0.95 9.51 -3.91
C SER A 97 -1.95 9.61 -2.75
N ASN A 98 -3.24 9.67 -3.07
CA ASN A 98 -4.33 9.83 -2.11
C ASN A 98 -4.75 8.53 -1.39
N VAL A 99 -4.28 7.35 -1.84
CA VAL A 99 -4.61 6.06 -1.21
C VAL A 99 -3.51 5.62 -0.26
N ARG A 100 -3.89 5.33 0.99
CA ARG A 100 -2.97 5.02 2.09
C ARG A 100 -3.45 3.84 2.91
N TYR A 101 -2.51 2.98 3.32
CA TYR A 101 -2.74 1.91 4.29
C TYR A 101 -1.77 2.06 5.46
N LEU A 102 -2.29 2.10 6.69
CA LEU A 102 -1.47 2.24 7.90
C LEU A 102 -1.47 0.90 8.65
N GLY A 103 -0.29 0.30 8.82
CA GLY A 103 -0.14 -1.05 9.36
C GLY A 103 0.12 -2.10 8.29
N ILE A 104 0.10 -3.37 8.69
CA ILE A 104 0.31 -4.51 7.78
C ILE A 104 -1.04 -4.97 7.18
N PRO A 105 -1.19 -5.02 5.85
CA PRO A 105 -2.40 -5.54 5.19
C PRO A 105 -2.33 -7.07 5.03
N ALA A 106 -2.24 -7.80 6.13
CA ALA A 106 -2.20 -9.27 6.13
C ALA A 106 -3.56 -9.88 6.55
N GLY A 107 -3.70 -11.19 6.41
CA GLY A 107 -4.95 -11.90 6.77
C GLY A 107 -6.12 -11.45 5.90
N THR A 108 -7.27 -11.14 6.51
CA THR A 108 -8.47 -10.66 5.79
C THR A 108 -8.27 -9.34 5.04
N GLU A 109 -7.20 -8.60 5.33
CA GLU A 109 -6.88 -7.32 4.70
C GLU A 109 -6.00 -7.47 3.45
N PHE A 110 -5.45 -8.68 3.20
CA PHE A 110 -4.63 -8.91 2.02
C PHE A 110 -5.40 -8.69 0.70
N PRO A 111 -6.65 -9.16 0.53
CA PRO A 111 -7.45 -8.82 -0.65
C PRO A 111 -7.70 -7.32 -0.81
N VAL A 112 -7.81 -6.57 0.30
CA VAL A 112 -8.03 -5.10 0.27
C VAL A 112 -6.82 -4.38 -0.32
N LEU A 113 -5.61 -4.84 0.00
CA LEU A 113 -4.38 -4.35 -0.65
C LEU A 113 -4.43 -4.57 -2.17
N LEU A 114 -4.82 -5.78 -2.61
CA LEU A 114 -4.89 -6.10 -4.05
C LEU A 114 -5.92 -5.23 -4.77
N GLU A 115 -7.11 -5.07 -4.18
CA GLU A 115 -8.14 -4.16 -4.70
C GLU A 115 -7.62 -2.72 -4.82
N ALA A 116 -6.90 -2.24 -3.82
CA ALA A 116 -6.35 -0.88 -3.84
C ALA A 116 -5.35 -0.69 -4.99
N ILE A 117 -4.43 -1.65 -5.19
CA ILE A 117 -3.47 -1.62 -6.30
C ILE A 117 -4.20 -1.63 -7.65
N VAL A 118 -5.18 -2.52 -7.84
CA VAL A 118 -5.95 -2.62 -9.08
C VAL A 118 -6.75 -1.35 -9.37
N ASN A 119 -7.47 -0.82 -8.37
CA ASN A 119 -8.28 0.39 -8.56
C ASN A 119 -7.44 1.64 -8.84
N VAL A 120 -6.28 1.78 -8.18
CA VAL A 120 -5.35 2.87 -8.46
C VAL A 120 -4.77 2.74 -9.87
N SER A 121 -4.42 1.51 -10.29
CA SER A 121 -3.94 1.23 -11.65
C SER A 121 -4.94 1.65 -12.73
N SER A 122 -6.23 1.38 -12.54
CA SER A 122 -7.26 1.75 -13.53
C SER A 122 -7.55 3.26 -13.53
N GLY A 123 -7.53 3.92 -12.36
CA GLY A 123 -8.03 5.28 -12.18
C GLY A 123 -9.51 5.46 -12.48
N ALA A 124 -10.25 4.36 -12.68
CA ALA A 124 -11.66 4.34 -13.01
C ALA A 124 -12.38 3.54 -11.91
N PRO A 125 -12.80 4.19 -10.82
CA PRO A 125 -13.47 3.50 -9.73
C PRO A 125 -14.82 2.94 -10.22
N ASN A 126 -15.14 1.72 -9.81
CA ASN A 126 -16.40 1.05 -10.15
C ASN A 126 -17.56 1.62 -9.29
N LEU A 127 -17.96 2.85 -9.61
CA LEU A 127 -19.05 3.58 -8.97
C LEU A 127 -20.14 3.88 -10.00
N ASN A 128 -21.38 4.01 -9.54
CA ASN A 128 -22.48 4.41 -10.43
C ASN A 128 -22.33 5.87 -10.88
N GLU A 129 -23.00 6.23 -11.97
CA GLU A 129 -22.92 7.58 -12.56
C GLU A 129 -23.34 8.67 -11.57
N GLU A 130 -24.41 8.43 -10.80
CA GLU A 130 -24.89 9.35 -9.77
C GLU A 130 -23.82 9.68 -8.72
N THR A 131 -23.06 8.68 -8.25
CA THR A 131 -21.98 8.90 -7.29
C THR A 131 -20.83 9.67 -7.93
N LEU A 132 -20.47 9.34 -9.18
CA LEU A 132 -19.40 10.04 -9.89
C LEU A 132 -19.74 11.51 -10.15
N GLU A 133 -21.00 11.83 -10.45
CA GLU A 133 -21.47 13.21 -10.59
C GLU A 133 -21.38 13.95 -9.25
N PHE A 134 -21.88 13.36 -8.17
CA PHE A 134 -21.75 13.94 -6.84
C PHE A 134 -20.29 14.22 -6.44
N LEU A 135 -19.37 13.28 -6.72
CA LEU A 135 -17.95 13.41 -6.37
C LEU A 135 -17.25 14.55 -7.13
N LYS A 136 -17.72 14.91 -8.34
CA LYS A 136 -17.15 16.02 -9.14
C LYS A 136 -17.47 17.39 -8.54
N ASP A 137 -18.58 17.51 -7.82
CA ASP A 137 -19.05 18.76 -7.23
C ASP A 137 -18.48 19.00 -5.81
N LEU A 138 -17.60 18.12 -5.32
CA LEU A 138 -16.94 18.28 -4.03
C LEU A 138 -15.88 19.39 -4.09
N GLU A 139 -16.18 20.51 -3.42
CA GLU A 139 -15.25 21.65 -3.32
C GLU A 139 -14.25 21.54 -2.17
N ASN A 140 -14.56 20.70 -1.18
CA ASN A 140 -13.74 20.57 0.03
C ASN A 140 -12.87 19.31 -0.02
N GLU A 141 -11.63 19.43 0.47
CA GLU A 141 -10.77 18.28 0.69
C GLU A 141 -11.38 17.36 1.77
N LEU A 142 -11.55 16.09 1.45
CA LEU A 142 -12.12 15.09 2.34
C LEU A 142 -11.07 14.02 2.68
N THR A 143 -10.93 13.74 3.97
CA THR A 143 -10.07 12.66 4.47
C THR A 143 -10.94 11.55 5.05
N ILE A 144 -11.03 10.43 4.36
CA ILE A 144 -11.75 9.24 4.81
C ILE A 144 -10.79 8.31 5.55
N LYS A 145 -11.15 7.92 6.78
CA LYS A 145 -10.37 6.96 7.59
C LYS A 145 -11.25 5.75 7.92
N VAL A 146 -10.82 4.58 7.45
CA VAL A 146 -11.47 3.29 7.75
C VAL A 146 -10.59 2.53 8.73
N PHE A 147 -11.16 2.13 9.87
CA PHE A 147 -10.46 1.36 10.90
C PHE A 147 -10.89 -0.10 10.82
N VAL A 148 -9.90 -0.99 10.72
CA VAL A 148 -10.09 -2.42 10.48
C VAL A 148 -9.23 -3.24 11.45
N THR A 149 -9.56 -4.52 11.57
CA THR A 149 -8.77 -5.52 12.31
C THR A 149 -8.56 -6.74 11.42
N PRO A 150 -7.30 -7.17 11.17
CA PRO A 150 -7.03 -8.36 10.38
C PRO A 150 -7.34 -9.60 11.24
N ASN A 151 -8.48 -10.26 11.00
CA ASN A 151 -8.88 -11.50 11.67
C ASN A 151 -8.54 -12.73 10.83
#